data_AF-A0A562K6D2-F1
#
_entry.id   AF-A0A562K6D2-F1
#
_cell.length_a   1.000
_cell.length_b   1.000
_cell.length_c   1.000
_cell.angle_alpha   90.00
_cell.angle_beta   90.00
_cell.angle_gamma   90.00
#
_symmetry.space_group_name_H-M   'P 1'
#
loop_
_entity.id
_entity.type
_entity.pdbx_description
1 polymer ?
#
loop_
_entity_poly.entity_id
_entity_poly.type
_entity_poly.pdbx_seq_one_letter_code
_entity_poly.pdbx_strand_id
1 'polypeptide(L)'
;MFLWKMYLITFIEIISFLIIGFLLTDNVLKNVYESARISFTGNVWVVWFGLSFMLFGIYTIVLSFFVSKENRLLKDRLTSKTFWLIVIASFFGVFVPFFIGEIPF
;
A
#
# COMPACT_ATOMS: atom_id res chain seq x y z
N MET A 1 -4.95 21.00 -20.74
CA MET A 1 -3.64 21.17 -20.08
C MET A 1 -3.38 20.02 -19.08
N PHE A 2 -3.36 18.73 -19.46
CA PHE A 2 -3.96 17.84 -18.45
C PHE A 2 -3.45 16.41 -18.21
N LEU A 3 -2.68 15.74 -19.09
CA LEU A 3 -2.30 14.35 -18.78
C LEU A 3 -1.02 14.24 -17.94
N TRP A 4 0.07 14.89 -18.37
CA TRP A 4 1.37 14.79 -17.68
C TRP A 4 1.35 15.26 -16.23
N LYS A 5 0.69 16.39 -15.93
CA LYS A 5 0.55 16.88 -14.55
C LYS A 5 -0.14 15.85 -13.64
N MET A 6 -1.16 15.14 -14.14
CA MET A 6 -1.88 14.16 -13.32
C MET A 6 -1.07 12.88 -13.08
N TYR A 7 -0.28 12.43 -14.05
CA TYR A 7 0.67 11.32 -13.84
C TYR A 7 1.77 11.71 -12.85
N LEU A 8 2.24 12.97 -12.90
CA LEU A 8 3.25 13.49 -11.98
C LEU A 8 2.71 13.55 -10.55
N ILE A 9 1.46 14.00 -10.36
CA ILE A 9 0.78 13.96 -9.06
C ILE A 9 0.69 12.52 -8.54
N THR A 10 0.26 11.57 -9.39
CA THR A 10 0.20 10.15 -9.01
C THR A 10 1.56 9.61 -8.58
N PHE A 11 2.62 9.97 -9.32
CA PHE A 11 3.97 9.52 -9.01
C PHE A 11 4.46 10.08 -7.67
N ILE A 12 4.17 11.36 -7.39
CA ILE A 12 4.43 11.98 -6.09
C ILE A 12 3.64 11.30 -4.99
N GLU A 13 2.35 10.97 -5.21
CA GLU A 13 1.54 10.23 -4.25
C GLU A 13 2.19 8.87 -3.92
N ILE A 14 2.58 8.09 -4.93
CA ILE A 14 3.21 6.78 -4.73
C ILE A 14 4.50 6.91 -3.91
N ILE A 15 5.38 7.87 -4.24
CA ILE A 15 6.60 8.12 -3.48
C ILE A 15 6.27 8.51 -2.04
N SER A 16 5.27 9.37 -1.85
CA SER A 16 4.83 9.81 -0.52
C SER A 16 4.34 8.62 0.31
N PHE A 17 3.55 7.72 -0.28
CA PHE A 17 3.08 6.50 0.39
C PHE A 17 4.21 5.49 0.67
N LEU A 18 5.24 5.42 -0.17
CA LEU A 18 6.44 4.61 0.12
C LEU A 18 7.18 5.13 1.35
N ILE A 19 7.37 6.45 1.44
CA ILE A 19 8.04 7.08 2.59
C ILE A 19 7.19 6.89 3.87
N ILE A 20 5.89 7.17 3.80
CA ILE A 20 4.96 7.00 4.93
C ILE A 20 4.90 5.54 5.35
N GLY A 21 4.80 4.62 4.38
CA GLY A 21 4.78 3.19 4.63
C GLY A 21 6.09 2.71 5.27
N PHE A 22 7.23 3.31 4.94
CA PHE A 22 8.52 2.97 5.56
C PHE A 22 8.51 3.34 7.04
N LEU A 23 8.12 4.57 7.35
CA LEU A 23 8.02 5.07 8.72
C LEU A 23 7.03 4.24 9.54
N LEU A 24 5.88 3.88 8.97
CA LEU A 24 4.89 3.04 9.65
C LEU A 24 5.38 1.60 9.83
N THR A 25 6.15 1.07 8.87
CA THR A 25 6.69 -0.28 8.97
C THR A 25 7.68 -0.38 10.13
N ASP A 26 8.61 0.56 10.23
CA ASP A 26 9.66 0.55 11.26
C ASP A 26 9.14 0.93 12.66
N ASN A 27 8.24 1.91 12.75
CA ASN A 27 7.77 2.41 14.05
C ASN A 27 6.50 1.73 14.59
N VAL A 28 5.62 1.24 13.70
CA VAL A 28 4.32 0.68 14.09
C VAL A 28 4.29 -0.81 13.81
N LEU A 29 4.51 -1.22 12.56
CA LEU A 29 4.31 -2.60 12.15
C LEU A 29 5.32 -3.55 12.81
N LYS A 30 6.56 -3.10 13.00
CA LYS A 30 7.56 -3.80 13.80
C LYS A 30 7.07 -4.12 15.21
N ASN A 31 6.57 -3.10 15.93
CA ASN A 31 6.03 -3.27 17.27
C ASN A 31 4.83 -4.22 17.29
N VAL A 32 3.96 -4.14 16.27
CA VAL A 32 2.82 -5.05 16.12
C VAL A 32 3.28 -6.49 15.90
N TYR A 33 4.26 -6.72 15.02
CA TYR A 33 4.79 -8.06 14.75
C TYR A 33 5.48 -8.65 15.98
N GLU A 34 6.34 -7.87 16.64
CA GLU A 34 7.03 -8.31 17.86
C GLU A 34 6.03 -8.62 18.99
N SER A 35 4.95 -7.84 19.13
CA SER A 35 3.88 -8.13 20.08
C SER A 35 3.12 -9.43 19.78
N ALA A 36 3.04 -9.80 18.50
CA ALA A 36 2.48 -11.07 18.03
C ALA A 36 3.49 -12.24 18.11
N ARG A 37 4.67 -12.02 18.72
CA ARG A 37 5.81 -12.95 18.77
C ARG A 37 6.39 -13.33 17.40
N ILE A 38 6.17 -12.48 16.40
CA ILE A 38 6.72 -12.62 15.06
C ILE A 38 8.07 -11.90 15.05
N SER A 39 9.15 -12.64 14.81
CA SER A 39 10.49 -12.05 14.77
C SER A 39 10.58 -11.11 13.57
N PHE A 40 10.88 -9.83 13.81
CA PHE A 40 11.04 -8.82 12.75
C PHE A 40 12.43 -8.92 12.07
N THR A 41 12.81 -10.13 11.70
CA THR A 41 14.09 -10.49 11.09
C THR A 41 13.78 -11.34 9.86
N GLY A 42 13.91 -10.76 8.67
CA GLY A 42 13.52 -11.33 7.38
C GLY A 42 13.58 -10.28 6.26
N ASN A 43 12.92 -10.49 5.12
CA ASN A 43 12.83 -9.48 4.06
C ASN A 43 11.70 -8.50 4.36
N VAL A 44 12.02 -7.58 5.26
CA VAL A 44 11.16 -6.47 5.66
C VAL A 44 10.74 -5.61 4.46
N TRP A 45 11.46 -5.64 3.34
CA TRP A 45 11.10 -4.91 2.13
C TRP A 45 9.74 -5.33 1.58
N VAL A 46 9.40 -6.63 1.57
CA VAL A 46 8.11 -7.11 1.05
C VAL A 46 6.97 -6.61 1.93
N VAL A 47 7.17 -6.64 3.24
CA VAL A 47 6.22 -6.13 4.23
C VAL A 47 6.04 -4.61 4.09
N TRP A 48 7.15 -3.88 3.94
CA TRP A 48 7.16 -2.44 3.72
C TRP A 48 6.44 -2.04 2.43
N PHE A 49 6.77 -2.68 1.31
CA PHE A 49 6.11 -2.45 0.03
C PHE A 49 4.62 -2.80 0.13
N GLY A 50 4.29 -3.92 0.77
CA GLY A 50 2.92 -4.33 1.04
C GLY A 50 2.14 -3.28 1.83
N LEU A 51 2.70 -2.77 2.93
CA LEU A 51 2.04 -1.74 3.74
C LEU A 51 1.83 -0.44 2.94
N SER A 52 2.85 -0.03 2.19
CA SER A 52 2.80 1.20 1.38
C SER A 52 1.70 1.13 0.31
N PHE A 53 1.65 0.03 -0.45
CA PHE A 53 0.64 -0.16 -1.50
C PHE A 53 -0.75 -0.46 -0.95
N MET A 54 -0.84 -1.11 0.22
CA MET A 54 -2.11 -1.28 0.94
C MET A 54 -2.67 0.09 1.35
N LEU A 55 -1.85 0.97 1.94
CA LEU A 55 -2.25 2.33 2.30
C LEU A 55 -2.65 3.15 1.08
N PHE A 56 -1.87 3.09 0.00
CA PHE A 56 -2.21 3.75 -1.26
C PHE A 56 -3.52 3.23 -1.87
N GLY A 57 -3.75 1.92 -1.82
CA GLY A 57 -4.98 1.27 -2.28
C GLY A 57 -6.19 1.74 -1.48
N ILE A 58 -6.09 1.71 -0.15
CA ILE A 58 -7.14 2.20 0.76
C ILE A 58 -7.40 3.69 0.51
N TYR A 59 -6.36 4.51 0.43
CA TYR A 59 -6.49 5.93 0.11
C TYR A 59 -7.21 6.15 -1.22
N THR A 60 -6.85 5.41 -2.26
CA THR A 60 -7.49 5.52 -3.58
C THR A 60 -8.97 5.15 -3.53
N ILE A 61 -9.31 4.07 -2.80
CA ILE A 61 -10.70 3.63 -2.60
C ILE A 61 -11.48 4.68 -1.82
N VAL A 62 -10.95 5.15 -0.69
CA VAL A 62 -11.56 6.19 0.15
C VAL A 62 -11.78 7.47 -0.66
N LEU A 63 -10.75 7.95 -1.36
CA LEU A 63 -10.82 9.14 -2.19
C LEU A 63 -11.91 9.03 -3.25
N SER A 64 -12.13 7.84 -3.82
CA SER A 64 -13.19 7.63 -4.81
C SER A 64 -14.61 7.70 -4.26
N PHE A 65 -14.80 7.46 -2.96
CA PHE A 65 -16.09 7.66 -2.30
C PHE A 65 -16.38 9.14 -2.02
N PHE A 66 -15.34 9.94 -1.78
CA PHE A 66 -15.48 11.36 -1.41
C PHE A 66 -15.36 12.32 -2.60
N VAL A 67 -14.60 11.98 -3.64
CA VAL A 67 -14.36 12.84 -4.81
C VAL A 67 -15.31 12.44 -5.94
N SER A 68 -16.07 13.42 -6.45
CA SER A 68 -17.11 13.26 -7.45
C SER A 68 -16.66 12.50 -8.72
N LYS A 69 -17.62 11.81 -9.35
CA LYS A 69 -17.51 10.91 -10.52
C LYS A 69 -16.81 11.50 -11.77
N GLU A 70 -16.45 12.77 -11.78
CA GLU A 70 -15.77 13.43 -12.90
C GLU A 70 -14.28 13.12 -13.00
N ASN A 71 -13.66 12.55 -11.96
CA ASN A 71 -12.22 12.31 -11.98
C ASN A 71 -11.88 11.02 -12.75
N ARG A 72 -11.77 11.14 -14.08
CA ARG A 72 -11.57 10.02 -15.03
C ARG A 72 -10.41 9.09 -14.67
N LEU A 73 -9.31 9.62 -14.11
CA LEU A 73 -8.17 8.82 -13.67
C LEU A 73 -8.46 7.91 -12.47
N LEU A 74 -9.23 8.38 -11.49
CA LEU A 74 -9.63 7.57 -10.35
C LEU A 74 -10.48 6.38 -10.82
N LYS A 75 -11.37 6.64 -11.76
CA LYS A 75 -12.23 5.61 -12.37
C LYS A 75 -11.40 4.61 -13.17
N ASP A 76 -10.46 5.07 -14.00
CA ASP A 76 -9.58 4.19 -14.78
C ASP A 76 -8.68 3.33 -13.87
N ARG A 77 -8.16 3.91 -12.77
CA ARG A 77 -7.35 3.19 -11.78
C ARG A 77 -8.16 2.12 -11.04
N LEU A 78 -9.37 2.44 -10.60
CA LEU A 78 -10.26 1.49 -9.91
C LEU A 78 -10.84 0.40 -10.82
N THR A 79 -10.91 0.66 -12.14
CA THR A 79 -11.36 -0.37 -13.11
C THR A 79 -10.18 -1.27 -13.54
N SER A 80 -8.95 -0.87 -13.27
CA SER A 80 -7.75 -1.61 -13.66
C SER A 80 -7.58 -2.90 -12.86
N LYS A 81 -7.50 -4.03 -13.56
CA LYS A 81 -7.20 -5.33 -12.95
C LYS A 81 -5.82 -5.35 -12.27
N THR A 82 -4.84 -4.64 -12.85
CA THR A 82 -3.49 -4.55 -12.29
C THR A 82 -3.49 -3.83 -10.95
N PHE A 83 -4.31 -2.79 -10.79
CA PHE A 83 -4.45 -2.09 -9.51
C PHE A 83 -4.98 -3.04 -8.43
N TRP A 84 -6.07 -3.76 -8.71
CA TRP A 84 -6.62 -4.73 -7.76
C TRP A 84 -5.66 -5.87 -7.45
N LEU A 85 -4.91 -6.36 -8.44
CA LEU A 85 -3.88 -7.38 -8.23
C LEU A 85 -2.80 -6.88 -7.26
N ILE A 86 -2.31 -5.65 -7.44
CA ILE A 86 -1.34 -5.05 -6.54
C ILE A 86 -1.93 -4.90 -5.15
N VAL A 87 -3.15 -4.34 -5.01
CA VAL A 87 -3.81 -4.18 -3.71
C VAL A 87 -3.95 -5.52 -3.00
N ILE A 88 -4.47 -6.55 -3.67
CA ILE A 88 -4.63 -7.88 -3.08
C ILE A 88 -3.27 -8.46 -2.66
N ALA A 89 -2.26 -8.41 -3.53
CA ALA A 89 -0.90 -8.87 -3.20
C ALA A 89 -0.31 -8.10 -2.00
N SER A 90 -0.61 -6.81 -1.88
CA SER A 90 -0.19 -5.96 -0.76
C SER A 90 -0.77 -6.44 0.56
N PHE A 91 -2.07 -6.76 0.58
CA PHE A 91 -2.72 -7.37 1.74
C PHE A 91 -2.07 -8.71 2.10
N PHE A 92 -1.81 -9.57 1.12
CA PHE A 92 -1.10 -10.82 1.40
C PHE A 92 0.30 -10.58 1.99
N GLY A 93 1.08 -9.66 1.45
CA GLY A 93 2.41 -9.34 1.97
C GLY A 93 2.43 -8.87 3.43
N VAL A 94 1.38 -8.17 3.87
CA VAL A 94 1.25 -7.69 5.27
C VAL A 94 0.61 -8.74 6.18
N PHE A 95 -0.40 -9.48 5.72
CA PHE A 95 -1.15 -10.38 6.60
C PHE A 95 -0.59 -11.79 6.68
N VAL A 96 0.08 -12.30 5.64
CA VAL A 96 0.65 -13.66 5.62
C VAL A 96 1.60 -13.93 6.80
N PRO A 97 2.51 -13.01 7.19
CA PRO A 97 3.37 -13.22 8.36
C PRO A 97 2.61 -13.52 9.65
N PHE A 98 1.40 -12.98 9.82
CA PHE A 98 0.57 -13.26 11.01
C PHE A 98 -0.01 -14.67 11.03
N PHE A 99 -0.25 -15.28 9.87
CA PHE A 99 -0.74 -16.66 9.79
C PHE A 99 0.36 -17.69 9.95
N ILE A 100 1.58 -17.36 9.49
CA ILE A 100 2.75 -18.24 9.55
C ILE A 100 3.47 -18.12 10.90
N GLY A 101 3.41 -16.94 11.54
CA GLY A 101 4.12 -16.65 12.79
C GLY A 101 5.55 -16.16 12.59
N GLU A 102 6.00 -16.04 11.34
CA GLU A 102 7.33 -15.57 10.94
C GLU A 102 7.20 -14.74 9.66
N ILE A 103 8.21 -13.92 9.33
CA ILE A 103 8.28 -13.24 8.04
C ILE A 103 8.84 -14.24 7.02
N PRO A 104 8.01 -14.80 6.12
CA PRO A 104 8.40 -15.95 5.29
C PRO A 104 9.24 -15.56 4.08
N PHE A 105 9.23 -14.28 3.72
CA PHE A 105 10.00 -13.72 2.63
C PHE A 105 11.06 -12.83 3.20
#